data_AF-A0A5Q4EB70-F1
#
_entry.id   AF-A0A5Q4EB70-F1
#
_cell.length_a   1.000
_cell.length_b   1.000
_cell.length_c   1.000
_cell.angle_alpha   90.00
_cell.angle_beta   90.00
_cell.angle_gamma   90.00
#
_symmetry.space_group_name_H-M   'P 1'
#
loop_
_entity.id
_entity.type
_entity.pdbx_description
1 polymer ?
#
loop_
_entity_poly.entity_id
_entity_poly.type
_entity_poly.pdbx_seq_one_letter_code
_entity_poly.pdbx_strand_id
1 'polypeptide(L)'
;MEYTYYLANASLTLRVVEHLLDCDRLPLEFMTVIHQIDGWVIRIKMNDDIGVPDAEDFRAYMNELGIAYDPGIRVRMALWGLETGQSPIDVMRRYQVAIVSHGKPDREEIEAFRRQFVMGLGYCPETLA
;
A
#
# COMPACT_ATOMS: atom_id res chain seq x y z
N MET A 1 -10.86 11.04 -2.45
CA MET A 1 -10.26 11.09 -1.08
C MET A 1 -9.00 10.22 -0.99
N GLU A 2 -8.03 10.54 -0.12
CA GLU A 2 -6.83 9.72 0.08
C GLU A 2 -6.53 9.42 1.56
N TYR A 3 -6.00 8.22 1.81
CA TYR A 3 -5.64 7.72 3.14
C TYR A 3 -4.23 7.14 3.08
N THR A 4 -3.37 7.59 3.99
CA THR A 4 -2.01 7.06 4.12
C THR A 4 -1.79 6.59 5.55
N TYR A 5 -1.42 5.32 5.69
CA TYR A 5 -1.28 4.65 6.99
C TYR A 5 0.01 3.86 7.05
N TYR A 6 0.53 3.73 8.27
CA TYR A 6 1.62 2.86 8.60
C TYR A 6 1.12 1.66 9.40
N LEU A 7 1.45 0.46 8.93
CA LEU A 7 1.07 -0.82 9.54
C LEU A 7 2.32 -1.56 10.00
N ALA A 8 2.22 -2.25 11.13
CA ALA A 8 3.37 -2.91 11.74
C ALA A 8 3.85 -4.17 10.98
N ASN A 9 2.98 -4.81 10.17
CA ASN A 9 3.33 -6.07 9.51
C ASN A 9 2.45 -6.38 8.29
N ALA A 10 2.89 -7.40 7.53
CA ALA A 10 2.19 -7.91 6.36
C ALA A 10 0.78 -8.44 6.69
N SER A 11 0.56 -9.07 7.85
CA SER A 11 -0.76 -9.61 8.22
C SER A 11 -1.81 -8.50 8.34
N LEU A 12 -1.45 -7.35 8.90
CA LEU A 12 -2.33 -6.17 8.95
C LEU A 12 -2.56 -5.60 7.54
N THR A 13 -1.55 -5.61 6.69
CA THR A 13 -1.67 -5.16 5.29
C THR A 13 -2.63 -6.05 4.50
N LEU A 14 -2.55 -7.38 4.70
CA LEU A 14 -3.47 -8.34 4.09
C LEU A 14 -4.91 -8.13 4.56
N ARG A 15 -5.14 -7.83 5.85
CA ARG A 15 -6.48 -7.49 6.36
C ARG A 15 -7.08 -6.27 5.66
N VAL A 16 -6.27 -5.25 5.38
CA VAL A 16 -6.71 -4.08 4.62
C VAL A 16 -7.07 -4.46 3.19
N VAL A 17 -6.24 -5.28 2.52
CA VAL A 17 -6.54 -5.77 1.17
C VAL A 17 -7.84 -6.57 1.14
N GLU A 18 -8.05 -7.47 2.09
CA GLU A 18 -9.29 -8.24 2.23
C GLU A 18 -10.50 -7.32 2.42
N HIS A 19 -10.40 -6.35 3.32
CA HIS A 19 -11.47 -5.40 3.56
C HIS A 19 -11.83 -4.57 2.32
N LEU A 20 -10.82 -4.11 1.56
CA LEU A 20 -11.05 -3.37 0.32
C LEU A 20 -11.66 -4.24 -0.79
N LEU A 21 -11.30 -5.53 -0.85
CA LEU A 21 -11.86 -6.47 -1.82
C LEU A 21 -13.29 -6.89 -1.48
N ASP A 22 -13.63 -6.96 -0.19
CA ASP A 22 -14.94 -7.39 0.29
C ASP A 22 -15.94 -6.21 0.38
N CYS A 23 -15.48 -4.96 0.29
CA CYS A 23 -16.32 -3.77 0.43
C CYS A 23 -16.64 -3.11 -0.90
N ASP A 24 -17.67 -3.61 -1.59
CA ASP A 24 -18.15 -3.06 -2.88
C ASP A 24 -18.59 -1.58 -2.83
N ARG A 25 -18.82 -1.04 -1.63
CA ARG A 25 -19.30 0.34 -1.44
C ARG A 25 -18.20 1.39 -1.53
N LEU A 26 -16.93 1.00 -1.40
CA LEU A 26 -15.81 1.92 -1.47
C LEU A 26 -15.39 2.08 -2.94
N PRO A 27 -15.47 3.30 -3.52
CA PRO A 27 -15.09 3.54 -4.91
C PRO A 27 -13.56 3.61 -5.03
N LEU A 28 -12.88 2.49 -4.82
CA LEU A 28 -11.43 2.40 -4.82
C LEU A 28 -10.86 2.70 -6.23
N GLU A 29 -9.93 3.66 -6.30
CA GLU A 29 -9.13 3.95 -7.49
C GLU A 29 -7.90 3.04 -7.52
N PHE A 30 -7.07 3.12 -6.48
CA PHE A 30 -5.91 2.26 -6.31
C PHE A 30 -5.47 2.16 -4.84
N MET A 31 -4.68 1.12 -4.58
CA MET A 31 -3.88 0.93 -3.38
C MET A 31 -2.40 0.87 -3.76
N THR A 32 -1.54 1.41 -2.90
CA THR A 32 -0.09 1.26 -2.98
C THR A 32 0.43 0.71 -1.67
N VAL A 33 1.33 -0.25 -1.74
CA VAL A 33 1.99 -0.88 -0.59
C VAL A 33 3.50 -0.71 -0.74
N ILE A 34 4.13 -0.09 0.26
CA ILE A 34 5.57 0.12 0.33
C ILE A 34 6.09 -0.53 1.61
N HIS A 35 7.07 -1.42 1.48
CA HIS A 35 7.78 -1.97 2.62
C HIS A 35 8.94 -1.06 3.03
N GLN A 36 9.09 -0.86 4.34
CA GLN A 36 10.20 -0.18 4.98
C GLN A 36 10.81 -1.10 6.04
N ILE A 37 11.97 -0.74 6.58
CA ILE A 37 12.71 -1.59 7.54
C ILE A 37 11.84 -2.02 8.72
N ASP A 38 11.00 -1.12 9.23
CA ASP A 38 10.23 -1.35 10.46
C ASP A 38 8.72 -1.54 10.22
N GLY A 39 8.26 -1.65 8.97
CA GLY A 39 6.83 -1.74 8.69
C GLY A 39 6.40 -1.43 7.26
N TRP A 40 5.11 -1.17 7.12
CA TRP A 40 4.40 -1.16 5.84
C TRP A 40 3.65 0.15 5.69
N VAL A 41 3.98 0.94 4.67
CA VAL A 41 3.24 2.13 4.30
C VAL A 41 2.21 1.73 3.25
N ILE A 42 0.96 2.09 3.51
CA ILE A 42 -0.13 1.92 2.56
C ILE A 42 -0.72 3.27 2.18
N ARG A 43 -0.98 3.45 0.89
CA ARG A 43 -1.75 4.58 0.37
C ARG A 43 -2.97 4.03 -0.35
N ILE A 44 -4.13 4.57 -0.02
CA ILE A 44 -5.42 4.17 -0.58
C ILE A 44 -6.06 5.42 -1.15
N LYS A 45 -6.43 5.38 -2.43
CA LYS A 45 -7.08 6.49 -3.12
C LYS A 45 -8.45 6.04 -3.61
N MET A 46 -9.46 6.87 -3.38
CA MET A 46 -10.84 6.66 -3.82
C MET A 46 -11.16 7.59 -5.00
N ASN A 47 -11.84 7.06 -6.02
CA ASN A 47 -12.24 7.75 -7.25
C ASN A 47 -13.18 8.94 -6.97
N ASP A 48 -14.11 8.77 -6.03
CA ASP A 48 -15.15 9.74 -5.68
C ASP A 48 -15.10 10.10 -4.19
N ASP A 49 -15.85 11.13 -3.82
CA ASP A 49 -16.15 11.42 -2.42
C ASP A 49 -17.11 10.36 -1.88
N ILE A 50 -16.57 9.53 -1.00
CA ILE A 50 -17.35 8.62 -0.17
C ILE A 50 -18.24 9.43 0.78
N GLY A 51 -19.44 8.91 1.05
CA GLY A 51 -20.35 9.52 2.02
C GLY A 51 -19.66 9.66 3.37
N VAL A 52 -19.97 10.74 4.12
CA VAL A 52 -19.36 11.01 5.43
C VAL A 52 -19.39 9.80 6.37
N PRO A 53 -20.50 9.04 6.49
CA PRO A 53 -20.53 7.84 7.34
C PRO A 53 -19.53 6.76 6.90
N ASP A 54 -19.51 6.41 5.61
CA ASP A 54 -18.59 5.39 5.08
C ASP A 54 -17.12 5.84 5.22
N ALA A 55 -16.87 7.15 5.08
CA ALA A 55 -15.55 7.74 5.27
C ALA A 55 -15.07 7.66 6.72
N GLU A 56 -15.97 7.86 7.68
CA GLU A 56 -15.69 7.74 9.11
C GLU A 56 -15.52 6.28 9.53
N ASP A 57 -16.37 5.38 9.06
CA ASP A 57 -16.28 3.94 9.31
C ASP A 57 -14.95 3.39 8.75
N PHE A 58 -14.60 3.75 7.52
CA PHE A 58 -13.32 3.35 6.92
C PHE A 58 -12.14 3.93 7.70
N ARG A 59 -12.18 5.20 8.10
CA ARG A 59 -11.11 5.81 8.91
C ARG A 59 -10.98 5.13 10.28
N ALA A 60 -12.09 4.79 10.92
CA ALA A 60 -12.10 4.07 12.19
C ALA A 60 -11.44 2.69 12.04
N TYR A 61 -11.83 1.93 11.02
CA TYR A 61 -11.21 0.65 10.68
C TYR A 61 -9.69 0.79 10.46
N MET A 62 -9.25 1.78 9.67
CA MET A 62 -7.83 2.02 9.43
C MET A 62 -7.05 2.40 10.70
N ASN A 63 -7.67 3.17 11.59
CA ASN A 63 -7.07 3.56 12.88
C ASN A 63 -6.96 2.39 13.89
N GLU A 64 -7.76 1.33 13.73
CA GLU A 64 -7.60 0.11 14.54
C GLU A 64 -6.39 -0.73 14.08
N LEU A 65 -6.08 -0.69 12.78
CA LEU A 65 -5.01 -1.50 12.20
C LEU A 65 -3.64 -0.82 12.23
N GLY A 66 -3.61 0.51 12.23
CA GLY A 66 -2.36 1.24 12.28
C GLY A 66 -2.55 2.71 12.56
N ILE A 67 -1.55 3.49 12.17
CA ILE A 67 -1.49 4.93 12.46
C ILE A 67 -1.51 5.73 11.17
N ALA A 68 -2.23 6.84 11.17
CA ALA A 68 -2.16 7.80 10.08
C ALA A 68 -0.69 8.22 9.89
N TYR A 69 -0.25 8.23 8.64
CA TYR A 69 1.15 8.40 8.31
C TYR A 69 1.33 9.57 7.36
N ASP A 70 2.21 10.50 7.74
CA ASP A 70 2.67 11.58 6.86
C ASP A 70 4.02 11.19 6.23
N PRO A 71 4.07 10.90 4.92
CA PRO A 71 5.30 10.43 4.29
C PRO A 71 6.40 11.49 4.23
N GLY A 72 7.63 11.09 4.54
CA GLY A 72 8.81 11.89 4.22
C GLY A 72 8.98 12.10 2.70
N ILE A 73 9.78 13.09 2.32
CA ILE A 73 9.94 13.55 0.91
C ILE A 73 10.17 12.40 -0.07
N ARG A 74 11.06 11.45 0.26
CA ARG A 74 11.39 10.31 -0.60
C ARG A 74 10.16 9.44 -0.93
N VAL A 75 9.40 9.07 0.10
CA VAL A 75 8.21 8.22 -0.04
C VAL A 75 7.12 8.99 -0.77
N ARG A 76 6.96 10.28 -0.47
CA ARG A 76 6.02 11.17 -1.17
C ARG A 76 6.31 11.23 -2.67
N MET A 77 7.58 11.38 -3.07
CA MET A 77 7.98 11.38 -4.48
C MET A 77 7.76 10.02 -5.15
N ALA A 78 7.95 8.92 -4.42
CA ALA A 78 7.65 7.59 -4.95
C ALA A 78 6.15 7.39 -5.18
N LEU A 79 5.31 7.75 -4.21
CA LEU A 79 3.85 7.71 -4.31
C LEU A 79 3.34 8.57 -5.47
N TRP A 80 3.93 9.76 -5.65
CA TRP A 80 3.60 10.64 -6.77
C TRP A 80 4.02 10.03 -8.12
N GLY A 81 5.23 9.46 -8.21
CA GLY A 81 5.70 8.80 -9.42
C GLY A 81 4.76 7.69 -9.87
N LEU A 82 4.35 6.82 -8.94
CA LEU A 82 3.37 5.75 -9.18
C LEU A 82 2.02 6.30 -9.66
N GLU A 83 1.48 7.31 -8.97
CA GLU A 83 0.20 7.93 -9.34
C GLU A 83 0.23 8.57 -10.73
N THR A 84 1.39 9.10 -11.16
CA THR A 84 1.56 9.61 -12.53
C THR A 84 1.79 8.53 -13.59
N GLY A 85 1.68 7.25 -13.21
CA GLY A 85 1.81 6.11 -14.11
C GLY A 85 3.24 5.66 -14.37
N GLN A 86 4.23 6.07 -13.56
CA GLN A 86 5.58 5.53 -13.68
C GLN A 86 5.61 4.06 -13.23
N SER A 87 6.44 3.26 -13.91
CA SER A 87 6.66 1.86 -13.54
C SER A 87 7.13 1.73 -12.08
N PRO A 88 6.54 0.82 -11.27
CA PRO A 88 7.01 0.55 -9.92
C PRO A 88 8.51 0.28 -9.84
N ILE A 89 9.07 -0.43 -10.83
CA ILE A 89 10.50 -0.76 -10.89
C ILE A 89 11.35 0.51 -11.02
N ASP A 90 10.94 1.44 -11.88
CA ASP A 90 11.67 2.69 -12.10
C ASP A 90 11.59 3.60 -10.87
N VAL A 91 10.42 3.63 -10.22
CA VAL A 91 10.22 4.37 -8.97
C VAL A 91 11.06 3.78 -7.85
N MET A 92 11.10 2.45 -7.70
CA MET A 92 11.94 1.76 -6.71
C MET A 92 13.43 2.08 -6.92
N ARG A 93 13.92 1.99 -8.16
CA ARG A 93 15.31 2.31 -8.50
C ARG A 93 15.65 3.77 -8.25
N ARG A 94 14.75 4.69 -8.63
CA ARG A 94 14.99 6.13 -8.52
C ARG A 94 14.96 6.63 -7.08
N TYR A 95 13.98 6.18 -6.30
CA TYR A 95 13.76 6.69 -4.95
C TYR A 95 14.24 5.75 -3.85
N GLN A 96 14.77 4.58 -4.19
CA GLN A 96 15.31 3.60 -3.24
C GLN A 96 14.27 3.24 -2.16
N VAL A 97 13.09 2.85 -2.62
CA VAL A 97 11.97 2.36 -1.80
C VAL A 97 11.56 0.97 -2.28
N ALA A 98 11.03 0.12 -1.39
CA ALA A 98 10.55 -1.20 -1.76
C ALA A 98 9.04 -1.16 -2.03
N ILE A 99 8.64 -0.99 -3.28
CA ILE A 99 7.23 -1.06 -3.68
C ILE A 99 6.85 -2.53 -3.78
N VAL A 100 5.85 -2.93 -3.00
CA VAL A 100 5.37 -4.31 -2.97
C VAL A 100 4.21 -4.49 -3.93
N SER A 101 3.30 -3.52 -3.98
CA SER A 101 2.11 -3.56 -4.82
C SER A 101 1.64 -2.15 -5.16
N HIS A 102 1.12 -1.96 -6.38
CA HIS A 102 0.48 -0.71 -6.80
C HIS A 102 -0.61 -0.98 -7.83
N GLY A 103 -1.84 -0.50 -7.58
CA GLY A 103 -2.98 -0.68 -8.47
C GLY A 103 -4.18 -1.23 -7.71
N LYS A 104 -4.83 -2.26 -8.26
CA LYS A 104 -5.91 -2.96 -7.53
C LYS A 104 -5.33 -3.72 -6.33
N PRO A 105 -6.08 -3.85 -5.21
CA PRO A 105 -5.62 -4.65 -4.08
C PRO A 105 -5.32 -6.09 -4.51
N ASP A 106 -4.10 -6.55 -4.22
CA ASP A 106 -3.64 -7.89 -4.58
C ASP A 106 -3.05 -8.58 -3.34
N ARG A 107 -3.59 -9.77 -3.04
CA ARG A 107 -3.14 -10.61 -1.93
C ARG A 107 -1.84 -11.33 -2.27
N GLU A 108 -1.69 -11.76 -3.53
CA GLU A 108 -0.59 -12.61 -3.98
C GLU A 108 0.74 -11.87 -3.91
N GLU A 109 0.79 -10.61 -4.32
CA GLU A 109 2.02 -9.78 -4.28
C GLU A 109 2.54 -9.60 -2.84
N ILE A 110 1.66 -9.33 -1.88
CA ILE A 110 2.01 -9.14 -0.47
C ILE A 110 2.48 -10.46 0.15
N GLU A 111 1.78 -11.56 -0.14
CA GLU A 111 2.19 -12.89 0.34
C GLU A 111 3.52 -13.34 -0.25
N ALA A 112 3.74 -13.14 -1.54
CA ALA A 112 5.00 -13.47 -2.22
C ALA A 112 6.17 -12.70 -1.58
N PHE A 113 6.00 -11.39 -1.36
CA PHE A 113 7.00 -10.56 -0.69
C PHE A 113 7.30 -11.08 0.73
N ARG A 114 6.26 -11.37 1.51
CA ARG A 114 6.41 -11.93 2.87
C ARG A 114 7.19 -13.25 2.86
N ARG A 115 6.92 -14.16 1.93
CA ARG A 115 7.60 -15.46 1.83
C ARG A 115 9.09 -15.29 1.49
N GLN A 116 9.41 -14.43 0.52
CA GLN A 116 10.80 -14.15 0.14
C GLN A 116 11.60 -13.54 1.29
N PHE A 117 10.98 -12.66 2.09
CA PHE A 117 11.60 -12.08 3.27
C PHE A 117 11.89 -13.13 4.36
N VAL A 118 10.93 -14.02 4.64
CA VAL A 118 11.09 -15.12 5.63
C VAL A 118 12.15 -16.12 5.19
N MET A 119 12.32 -16.36 3.89
CA MET A 119 13.36 -17.25 3.36
C MET A 119 14.77 -16.65 3.37
N GLY A 120 14.94 -15.40 3.81
CA GLY A 120 16.26 -14.76 3.93
C GLY A 120 16.94 -14.47 2.59
N LEU A 121 16.19 -14.53 1.49
CA LEU A 121 16.73 -14.41 0.12
C LEU A 121 17.03 -12.97 -0.29
N GLY A 122 16.69 -11.99 0.57
CA GLY A 122 16.51 -10.62 0.12
C GLY A 122 15.35 -10.52 -0.86
N TYR A 123 14.78 -9.33 -1.03
CA TYR A 123 13.78 -9.12 -2.06
C TYR A 123 14.48 -8.84 -3.39
N CYS A 124 14.31 -9.73 -4.36
CA CYS A 124 14.65 -9.47 -5.76
C CYS A 124 13.32 -9.55 -6.52
N PRO A 125 12.69 -8.41 -6.88
CA PRO A 125 11.44 -8.43 -7.63
C PRO A 125 11.63 -9.29 -8.89
N GLU A 126 10.69 -10.19 -9.17
CA GLU A 126 10.72 -11.04 -10.38
C GLU A 126 10.76 -10.19 -11.67
N THR A 127 10.40 -8.91 -11.58
CA THR A 127 10.46 -7.92 -12.65
C THR A 127 11.85 -7.30 -12.88
N LEU A 128 12.89 -7.74 -12.16
CA LEU A 128 14.28 -7.39 -12.42
C LEU A 128 15.03 -8.42 -13.31
N ALA A 129 14.39 -9.53 -13.68
CA ALA A 129 14.98 -10.59 -14.51
C ALA A 129 14.73 -10.39 -16.02
#